data_AF-A0A7S4QZS0-F1
#
_entry.id   AF-A0A7S4QZS0-F1
#
_cell.length_a   1.000
_cell.length_b   1.000
_cell.length_c   1.000
_cell.angle_alpha   90.00
_cell.angle_beta   90.00
_cell.angle_gamma   90.00
#
_symmetry.space_group_name_H-M   'P 1'
#
loop_
_entity.id
_entity.type
_entity.pdbx_description
1 polymer ?
#
loop_
_entity_poly.entity_id
_entity_poly.type
_entity_poly.pdbx_seq_one_letter_code
_entity_poly.pdbx_strand_id
1 'polypeptide(L)'
;RSRNYDPRWRTWYEETKYHQKSMWSKPYPFYSTFQIGITYSTPIYSIEDGKRIFKGTLAVDYTFEVLRNFLKEEYGDLNRISVLICEESNPYYVIGSSTGTKAAKSVLLSDLSTPCTAGAENKCTLVRAAPYELFEHPMDLTLARAHS
;
A
#
# COMPACT_ATOMS: atom_id res chain seq x y z
N ARG A 1 7.38 -18.63 -9.10
CA ARG A 1 8.25 -18.34 -7.93
C ARG A 1 9.68 -18.14 -8.44
N SER A 2 10.29 -16.98 -8.19
CA SER A 2 11.69 -16.73 -8.60
C SER A 2 12.65 -17.48 -7.66
N ARG A 3 13.74 -18.05 -8.19
CA ARG A 3 14.74 -18.79 -7.40
C ARG A 3 15.48 -17.92 -6.36
N ASN A 4 15.39 -16.59 -6.48
CA ASN A 4 16.10 -15.63 -5.63
C ASN A 4 15.20 -14.93 -4.60
N TYR A 5 13.94 -15.38 -4.43
CA TYR A 5 13.03 -14.79 -3.45
C TYR A 5 13.12 -15.52 -2.11
N ASP A 6 13.65 -14.85 -1.08
CA ASP A 6 13.60 -15.29 0.31
C ASP A 6 12.64 -14.40 1.11
N PRO A 7 11.48 -14.92 1.57
CA PRO A 7 10.51 -14.12 2.33
C PRO A 7 11.04 -13.65 3.69
N ARG A 8 12.10 -14.27 4.22
CA ARG A 8 12.62 -13.96 5.57
C ARG A 8 13.33 -12.61 5.66
N TRP A 9 13.67 -12.04 4.51
CA TRP A 9 14.35 -10.75 4.36
C TRP A 9 13.36 -9.63 4.01
N ARG A 10 12.06 -9.94 4.03
CA ARG A 10 11.02 -8.95 3.77
C ARG A 10 10.68 -8.25 5.06
N THR A 11 10.48 -6.93 4.99
CA THR A 11 10.14 -6.11 6.15
C THR A 11 8.94 -6.66 6.92
N TRP A 12 7.88 -7.13 6.25
CA TRP A 12 6.74 -7.73 6.94
C TRP A 12 7.10 -9.00 7.75
N TYR A 13 8.10 -9.77 7.33
CA TYR A 13 8.57 -10.94 8.06
C TYR A 13 9.41 -10.53 9.26
N GLU A 14 10.39 -9.65 9.04
CA GLU A 14 11.31 -9.16 10.08
C GLU A 14 10.56 -8.41 11.19
N GLU A 15 9.67 -7.48 10.82
CA GLU A 15 8.85 -6.71 11.76
C GLU A 15 7.91 -7.61 12.56
N THR A 16 7.25 -8.57 11.91
CA THR A 16 6.36 -9.52 12.61
C THR A 16 7.15 -10.42 13.57
N LYS A 17 8.33 -10.87 13.15
CA LYS A 17 9.24 -11.64 14.01
C LYS A 17 9.77 -10.79 15.16
N TYR A 18 10.05 -9.51 14.96
CA TYR A 18 10.54 -8.64 16.01
C TYR A 18 9.43 -8.30 17.03
N HIS A 19 8.25 -7.91 16.55
CA HIS A 19 7.15 -7.45 17.38
C HIS A 19 6.26 -8.56 17.96
N GLN A 20 6.31 -9.78 17.41
CA GLN A 20 5.60 -10.95 17.93
C GLN A 20 4.06 -10.76 18.03
N LYS A 21 3.49 -9.90 17.18
CA LYS A 21 2.06 -9.60 17.07
C LYS A 21 1.64 -9.42 15.62
N SER A 22 0.33 -9.49 15.36
CA SER A 22 -0.21 -9.15 14.04
C SER A 22 -0.01 -7.67 13.71
N MET A 23 0.32 -7.37 12.46
CA MET A 23 0.56 -5.99 12.02
C MET A 23 0.36 -5.81 10.52
N TRP A 24 0.04 -4.57 10.15
CA TRP A 24 0.09 -4.09 8.77
C TRP A 24 1.45 -3.48 8.48
N SER A 25 2.04 -3.78 7.32
CA SER A 25 3.24 -3.10 6.85
C SER A 25 2.94 -1.66 6.44
N LYS A 26 3.97 -0.81 6.42
CA LYS A 26 3.93 0.41 5.61
C LYS A 26 3.77 0.03 4.12
N PRO A 27 3.24 0.91 3.25
CA PRO A 27 3.17 0.66 1.83
C PRO A 27 4.55 0.44 1.20
N TYR A 28 4.68 -0.55 0.33
CA TYR A 28 5.93 -0.84 -0.39
C TYR A 28 5.65 -1.49 -1.75
N PRO A 29 6.57 -1.42 -2.72
CA PRO A 29 6.43 -2.12 -4.00
C PRO A 29 6.60 -3.63 -3.81
N PHE A 30 5.62 -4.41 -4.26
CA PHE A 30 5.66 -5.87 -4.20
C PHE A 30 6.68 -6.42 -5.19
N TYR A 31 7.44 -7.42 -4.73
CA TYR A 31 8.57 -7.99 -5.48
C TYR A 31 8.15 -8.61 -6.82
N SER A 32 6.96 -9.22 -6.88
CA SER A 32 6.49 -9.95 -8.07
C SER A 32 5.80 -9.07 -9.11
N THR A 33 5.11 -8.02 -8.69
CA THR A 33 4.24 -7.21 -9.57
C THR A 33 4.72 -5.78 -9.75
N PHE A 34 5.67 -5.31 -8.92
CA PHE A 34 6.06 -3.90 -8.80
C PHE A 34 4.89 -2.95 -8.45
N GLN A 35 3.70 -3.47 -8.11
CA GLN A 35 2.60 -2.66 -7.61
C GLN A 35 2.86 -2.28 -6.15
N ILE A 36 2.44 -1.08 -5.75
CA ILE A 36 2.44 -0.70 -4.32
C ILE A 36 1.26 -1.37 -3.62
N GLY A 37 1.53 -1.90 -2.43
CA GLY A 37 0.52 -2.44 -1.55
C GLY A 37 0.97 -2.45 -0.09
N ILE A 38 0.11 -3.01 0.74
CA ILE A 38 0.33 -3.27 2.16
C ILE A 38 0.18 -4.76 2.44
N THR A 39 0.87 -5.25 3.46
CA THR A 39 0.81 -6.65 3.85
C THR A 39 0.31 -6.73 5.28
N TYR A 40 -0.80 -7.44 5.50
CA TYR A 40 -1.14 -7.92 6.83
C TYR A 40 -0.29 -9.15 7.14
N SER A 41 0.29 -9.19 8.33
CA SER A 41 1.16 -10.28 8.74
C SER A 41 0.86 -10.69 10.16
N THR A 42 0.95 -11.99 10.45
CA THR A 42 0.74 -12.55 11.79
C THR A 42 1.74 -13.66 12.08
N PRO A 43 2.34 -13.70 13.29
CA PRO A 43 3.36 -14.68 13.61
C PRO A 43 2.76 -16.06 13.92
N ILE A 44 3.42 -17.11 13.42
CA ILE A 44 3.07 -18.52 13.62
C ILE A 44 4.03 -19.14 14.64
N TYR A 45 3.47 -19.98 15.53
CA TYR A 45 4.22 -20.61 16.60
C TYR A 45 3.94 -22.11 16.70
N SER A 46 4.91 -22.85 17.21
CA SER A 46 4.68 -24.15 17.85
C SER A 46 4.79 -24.02 19.36
N ILE A 47 4.33 -25.05 20.07
CA ILE A 47 4.62 -25.25 21.49
C ILE A 47 5.60 -26.43 21.59
N GLU A 48 6.76 -26.18 22.18
CA GLU A 48 7.82 -27.17 22.43
C GLU A 48 8.22 -27.06 23.90
N ASP A 49 8.12 -28.15 24.66
CA ASP A 49 8.38 -28.19 26.11
C ASP A 49 7.68 -27.06 26.91
N GLY A 50 6.43 -26.78 26.55
CA GLY A 50 5.63 -25.71 27.14
C GLY A 50 6.05 -24.28 26.74
N LYS A 51 7.04 -24.13 25.85
CA LYS A 51 7.52 -22.83 25.35
C LYS A 51 6.96 -22.54 23.96
N ARG A 52 6.61 -21.28 23.73
CA ARG A 52 6.16 -20.77 22.43
C ARG A 52 7.37 -20.49 21.54
N ILE A 53 7.53 -21.25 20.47
CA ILE A 53 8.66 -21.14 19.53
C ILE A 53 8.17 -20.54 18.21
N PHE A 54 8.78 -19.44 17.78
CA PHE A 54 8.45 -18.80 16.50
C PHE A 54 8.83 -19.71 15.32
N LYS A 55 7.88 -19.97 14.42
CA LYS A 55 8.08 -20.82 13.23
C LYS A 55 8.02 -20.05 11.92
N GLY A 56 7.45 -18.85 11.92
CA GLY A 56 7.40 -18.01 10.73
C GLY A 56 6.25 -17.02 10.80
N THR A 57 5.88 -16.50 9.64
CA THR A 57 4.86 -15.47 9.50
C THR A 57 3.89 -15.87 8.39
N LEU A 58 2.60 -15.77 8.65
CA LEU A 58 1.56 -15.76 7.62
C LEU A 58 1.40 -14.32 7.13
N ALA A 59 1.34 -14.12 5.82
CA ALA A 59 1.22 -12.81 5.20
C ALA A 59 0.12 -12.81 4.13
N VAL A 60 -0.65 -11.73 4.07
CA VAL A 60 -1.70 -11.47 3.08
C VAL A 60 -1.48 -10.09 2.49
N ASP A 61 -1.33 -10.04 1.17
CA ASP A 61 -1.00 -8.83 0.42
C ASP A 61 -2.25 -8.17 -0.14
N TYR A 62 -2.35 -6.84 0.03
CA TYR A 62 -3.38 -5.99 -0.56
C TYR A 62 -2.72 -4.90 -1.39
N THR A 63 -2.96 -4.90 -2.70
CA THR A 63 -2.47 -3.83 -3.58
C THR A 63 -3.34 -2.59 -3.41
N PHE A 64 -2.78 -1.41 -3.68
CA PHE A 64 -3.55 -0.17 -3.74
C PHE A 64 -4.69 -0.26 -4.76
N GLU A 65 -4.49 -1.00 -5.85
CA GLU A 65 -5.53 -1.24 -6.86
C GLU A 65 -6.73 -2.00 -6.30
N VAL A 66 -6.50 -3.10 -5.56
CA VAL A 66 -7.58 -3.88 -4.95
C VAL A 66 -8.35 -3.05 -3.93
N LEU A 67 -7.65 -2.30 -3.07
CA LEU A 67 -8.30 -1.44 -2.07
C LEU A 67 -9.11 -0.32 -2.73
N ARG A 68 -8.57 0.31 -3.77
CA ARG A 68 -9.27 1.33 -4.56
C ARG A 68 -10.52 0.78 -5.23
N ASN A 69 -10.43 -0.39 -5.85
CA ASN A 69 -11.58 -1.02 -6.51
C ASN A 69 -12.67 -1.35 -5.49
N PHE A 70 -12.30 -1.95 -4.36
CA PHE A 70 -13.22 -2.21 -3.25
C PHE A 70 -13.93 -0.93 -2.77
N LEU A 71 -13.19 0.14 -2.46
CA LEU A 71 -13.80 1.38 -1.99
C LEU A 71 -14.71 2.03 -3.03
N LYS A 72 -14.33 1.94 -4.30
CA LYS A 72 -15.14 2.47 -5.41
C LYS A 72 -16.43 1.66 -5.57
N GLU A 73 -16.36 0.33 -5.49
CA GLU A 73 -17.52 -0.54 -5.61
C GLU A 73 -18.52 -0.34 -4.46
N GLU A 74 -18.02 -0.21 -3.22
CA GLU A 74 -18.88 -0.10 -2.04
C GLU A 74 -19.40 1.33 -1.79
N TYR A 75 -18.65 2.36 -2.19
CA TYR A 75 -18.94 3.76 -1.80
C TYR A 75 -18.89 4.76 -2.97
N GLY A 76 -18.59 4.35 -4.19
CA GLY A 76 -18.38 5.27 -5.34
C GLY A 76 -19.64 5.98 -5.82
N ASP A 77 -20.81 5.35 -5.68
CA ASP A 77 -22.09 5.91 -6.12
C ASP A 77 -22.74 6.84 -5.07
N LEU A 78 -22.09 6.99 -3.90
CA LEU A 78 -22.56 7.89 -2.86
C LEU A 78 -22.15 9.33 -3.20
N ASN A 79 -22.97 10.03 -3.98
CA ASN A 79 -22.74 11.43 -4.42
C ASN A 79 -22.49 12.48 -3.31
N ARG A 80 -22.54 12.09 -2.03
CA ARG A 80 -22.35 12.97 -0.86
C ARG A 80 -21.32 12.46 0.14
N ILE A 81 -20.79 11.25 -0.04
CA ILE A 81 -19.86 10.62 0.90
C ILE A 81 -18.64 10.18 0.11
N SER A 82 -17.45 10.44 0.65
CA SER A 82 -16.21 9.89 0.10
C SER A 82 -15.42 9.25 1.23
N VAL A 83 -14.88 8.06 0.95
CA VAL A 83 -14.13 7.26 1.90
C VAL A 83 -12.68 7.26 1.46
N LEU A 84 -11.78 7.56 2.40
CA LEU A 84 -10.34 7.62 2.19
C LEU A 84 -9.66 6.68 3.18
N ILE A 85 -8.71 5.89 2.69
CA ILE A 85 -7.72 5.19 3.51
C ILE A 85 -6.39 5.90 3.28
N CYS A 86 -5.78 6.41 4.34
CA CYS A 86 -4.50 7.10 4.31
C CYS A 86 -3.61 6.70 5.50
N GLU A 87 -2.31 6.98 5.39
CA GLU A 87 -1.39 6.87 6.53
C GLU A 87 -1.75 7.91 7.60
N GLU A 88 -1.46 7.59 8.87
CA GLU A 88 -1.71 8.49 10.01
C GLU A 88 -0.69 9.63 10.10
N SER A 89 0.52 9.44 9.57
CA SER A 89 1.59 10.43 9.62
C SER A 89 1.53 11.38 8.43
N ASN A 90 1.70 12.69 8.67
CA ASN A 90 1.87 13.72 7.64
C ASN A 90 2.96 13.29 6.61
N PRO A 91 2.73 13.35 5.28
CA PRO A 91 1.63 14.03 4.56
C PRO A 91 0.36 13.20 4.35
N TYR A 92 0.10 12.19 5.17
CA TYR A 92 -1.08 11.34 5.13
C TYR A 92 -1.23 10.62 3.78
N TYR A 93 -0.14 10.01 3.29
CA TYR A 93 -0.13 9.37 1.98
C TYR A 93 -1.34 8.44 1.80
N VAL A 94 -1.98 8.59 0.64
CA VAL A 94 -3.20 7.88 0.28
C VAL A 94 -2.85 6.43 0.00
N ILE A 95 -3.72 5.53 0.44
CA ILE A 95 -3.69 4.08 0.16
C ILE A 95 -4.82 3.73 -0.81
N GLY A 96 -6.01 4.31 -0.62
CA GLY A 96 -7.16 4.11 -1.50
C GLY A 96 -8.26 5.14 -1.25
N SER A 97 -9.05 5.42 -2.29
CA SER A 97 -10.19 6.35 -2.23
C SER A 97 -11.41 5.75 -2.93
N SER A 98 -12.61 6.02 -2.41
CA SER A 98 -13.87 5.65 -3.06
C SER A 98 -14.14 6.41 -4.36
N THR A 99 -13.43 7.51 -4.61
CA THR A 99 -13.49 8.23 -5.89
C THR A 99 -12.83 7.48 -7.04
N GLY A 100 -12.06 6.42 -6.72
CA GLY A 100 -11.33 5.64 -7.71
C GLY A 100 -10.04 6.29 -8.21
N THR A 101 -9.68 7.46 -7.67
CA THR A 101 -8.41 8.16 -7.94
C THR A 101 -7.22 7.30 -7.51
N LYS A 102 -6.15 7.29 -8.31
CA LYS A 102 -4.96 6.49 -8.03
C LYS A 102 -4.14 7.08 -6.88
N ALA A 103 -3.79 6.22 -5.93
CA ALA A 103 -2.99 6.56 -4.74
C ALA A 103 -1.47 6.60 -5.01
N ALA A 104 -1.03 6.24 -6.20
CA ALA A 104 0.35 6.28 -6.63
C ALA A 104 0.47 6.63 -8.11
N LYS A 105 1.55 7.32 -8.47
CA LYS A 105 1.86 7.77 -9.83
C LYS A 105 3.19 7.15 -10.26
N SER A 106 3.28 6.74 -11.53
CA SER A 106 4.54 6.33 -12.14
C SER A 106 5.23 7.56 -12.73
N VAL A 107 6.46 7.82 -12.31
CA VAL A 107 7.25 9.02 -12.66
C VAL A 107 8.65 8.62 -13.08
N LEU A 108 9.37 9.53 -13.75
CA LEU A 108 10.76 9.28 -14.14
C LEU A 108 11.67 9.27 -12.91
N LEU A 109 12.61 8.32 -12.86
CA LEU A 109 13.67 8.26 -11.84
C LEU A 109 14.55 9.50 -11.84
N SER A 110 14.75 10.13 -13.00
CA SER A 110 15.55 11.36 -13.15
C SER A 110 14.80 12.62 -12.72
N ASP A 111 13.47 12.57 -12.69
CA ASP A 111 12.61 13.70 -12.34
C ASP A 111 11.25 13.18 -11.85
N LEU A 112 11.05 13.24 -10.54
CA LEU A 112 9.86 12.73 -9.86
C LEU A 112 8.59 13.56 -10.13
N SER A 113 8.71 14.72 -10.78
CA SER A 113 7.56 15.54 -11.20
C SER A 113 7.04 15.14 -12.58
N THR A 114 7.84 14.44 -13.38
CA THR A 114 7.49 14.08 -14.76
C THR A 114 6.83 12.69 -14.81
N PRO A 115 5.59 12.57 -15.34
CA PRO A 115 4.94 11.28 -15.54
C PRO A 115 5.75 10.34 -16.43
N CYS A 116 5.76 9.05 -16.07
CA CYS A 116 6.36 8.01 -16.90
C CYS A 116 5.51 7.76 -18.16
N THR A 117 6.14 7.81 -19.34
CA THR A 117 5.50 7.51 -20.63
C THR A 117 5.82 6.08 -21.10
N ALA A 118 4.99 5.53 -21.99
CA ALA A 118 5.24 4.23 -22.62
C ALA A 118 6.63 4.21 -23.30
N GLY A 119 7.43 3.16 -23.06
CA GLY A 119 8.78 3.00 -23.58
C GLY A 119 9.92 3.44 -22.65
N ALA A 120 9.63 3.99 -21.47
CA ALA A 120 10.63 4.38 -20.46
C ALA A 120 10.61 3.51 -19.19
N GLU A 121 9.99 2.33 -19.22
CA GLU A 121 9.68 1.50 -18.03
C GLU A 121 10.87 1.26 -17.10
N ASN A 122 12.05 0.97 -17.66
CA ASN A 122 13.28 0.75 -16.89
C ASN A 122 13.86 2.02 -16.23
N LYS A 123 13.27 3.18 -16.49
CA LYS A 123 13.64 4.49 -15.94
C LYS A 123 12.55 5.07 -15.05
N CYS A 124 11.55 4.27 -14.67
CA CYS A 124 10.42 4.75 -13.90
C CYS A 124 10.42 4.23 -12.47
N THR A 125 9.79 5.01 -11.59
CA THR A 125 9.56 4.68 -10.19
C THR A 125 8.14 5.06 -9.80
N LEU A 126 7.67 4.52 -8.68
CA LEU A 126 6.36 4.84 -8.14
C LEU A 126 6.49 5.83 -6.98
N VAL A 127 5.75 6.93 -7.07
CA VAL A 127 5.59 7.90 -5.98
C VAL A 127 4.17 7.84 -5.44
N ARG A 128 4.04 7.88 -4.13
CA ARG A 128 2.74 7.89 -3.44
C ARG A 128 2.14 9.29 -3.49
N ALA A 129 0.82 9.39 -3.59
CA ALA A 129 0.10 10.66 -3.58
C ALA A 129 -0.38 11.02 -2.16
N ALA A 130 -0.27 12.28 -1.78
CA ALA A 130 -0.92 12.85 -0.62
C ALA A 130 -2.36 13.30 -0.95
N PRO A 131 -3.24 13.51 0.05
CA PRO A 131 -4.64 13.89 -0.21
C PRO A 131 -4.78 15.19 -0.99
N TYR A 132 -3.91 16.17 -0.75
CA TYR A 132 -3.90 17.45 -1.47
C TYR A 132 -3.43 17.33 -2.93
N GLU A 133 -3.02 16.15 -3.39
CA GLU A 133 -2.58 15.88 -4.76
C GLU A 133 -3.64 15.13 -5.59
N LEU A 134 -4.82 14.87 -5.00
CA LEU A 134 -5.94 14.20 -5.64
C LEU A 134 -6.83 15.23 -6.35
N PHE A 135 -6.96 15.10 -7.67
CA PHE A 135 -7.73 16.04 -8.51
C PHE A 135 -8.45 15.36 -9.68
N GLU A 136 -8.57 14.02 -9.66
CA GLU A 136 -9.15 13.27 -10.79
C GLU A 136 -10.68 13.19 -10.70
N HIS A 137 -11.25 13.44 -9.52
CA HIS A 137 -12.69 13.39 -9.27
C HIS A 137 -13.18 14.65 -8.52
N PRO A 138 -14.39 15.18 -8.78
CA PRO A 138 -14.91 16.38 -8.09
C PRO A 138 -14.90 16.29 -6.55
N MET A 139 -15.12 15.09 -6.02
CA MET A 139 -15.10 14.84 -4.57
C MET A 139 -13.69 14.74 -3.98
N ASP A 140 -12.63 14.66 -4.80
CA ASP A 140 -11.25 14.65 -4.30
C ASP A 140 -10.91 15.95 -3.56
N LEU A 141 -11.51 17.08 -3.98
CA LEU A 141 -11.34 18.36 -3.28
C LEU A 141 -11.85 18.32 -1.84
N THR A 142 -12.91 17.56 -1.58
CA THR A 142 -13.45 17.37 -0.22
C THR A 142 -12.46 16.58 0.63
N LEU A 143 -11.84 15.54 0.05
CA LEU A 143 -10.82 14.73 0.72
C LEU A 143 -9.53 15.53 0.98
N ALA A 144 -9.09 16.32 0.00
CA ALA A 144 -7.92 17.18 0.10
C ALA A 144 -8.06 18.20 1.25
N ARG A 145 -9.22 18.85 1.36
CA ARG A 145 -9.51 19.85 2.40
C ARG A 145 -9.60 19.29 3.81
N ALA A 146 -9.92 18.00 3.96
CA ALA A 146 -9.99 17.37 5.27
C ALA A 146 -8.61 17.16 5.91
N HIS A 147 -7.53 17.23 5.11
CA HIS A 147 -6.15 16.93 5.52
C HIS A 147 -5.15 18.05 5.20
N SER A 148 -5.64 19.24 4.81
CA SER A 148 -4.87 20.47 4.62
C SER A 148 -4.94 21.37 5.86
#